data_AF-A0A9E5WK64-F1
#
_entry.id   AF-A0A9E5WK64-F1
#
_cell.length_a   1.000
_cell.length_b   1.000
_cell.length_c   1.000
_cell.angle_alpha   90.00
_cell.angle_beta   90.00
_cell.angle_gamma   90.00
#
_symmetry.space_group_name_H-M   'P 1'
#
loop_
_entity.id
_entity.type
_entity.pdbx_description
1 polymer ?
#
loop_
_entity_poly.entity_id
_entity_poly.type
_entity_poly.pdbx_seq_one_letter_code
_entity_poly.pdbx_strand_id
1 'polypeptide(L)' 'MAKNQVEVWSDTVSDPVAVRYAWADNPVCNLYSRERLPVTPFRTDDWPGITAENK' A
#
# COMPACT_ATOMS: atom_id res chain seq x y z
N MET A 1 4.00 -1.89 -18.66
CA MET A 1 3.49 -2.65 -17.51
C MET A 1 3.78 -4.13 -17.70
N ALA A 2 4.66 -4.72 -16.89
CA ALA A 2 4.82 -6.18 -16.88
C ALA A 2 3.60 -6.85 -16.24
N LYS A 3 3.39 -8.14 -16.51
CA LYS A 3 2.39 -8.94 -15.80
C LYS A 3 2.72 -8.91 -14.30
N ASN A 4 1.74 -8.57 -13.45
CA ASN A 4 1.85 -8.50 -11.98
C ASN A 4 2.69 -7.33 -11.42
N GLN A 5 2.67 -6.16 -12.06
CA GLN A 5 3.27 -4.94 -11.51
C GLN A 5 2.23 -3.81 -11.39
N VAL A 6 2.40 -2.95 -10.39
CA VAL A 6 1.59 -1.76 -10.15
C VAL A 6 2.54 -0.56 -10.08
N GLU A 7 2.27 0.46 -10.88
CA GLU A 7 2.97 1.74 -10.81
C GLU A 7 2.26 2.67 -9.83
N VAL A 8 3.04 3.41 -9.03
CA VAL A 8 2.55 4.35 -8.04
C VAL A 8 3.33 5.66 -8.14
N TRP A 9 2.71 6.77 -7.77
CA TRP A 9 3.33 8.09 -7.79
C TRP A 9 2.72 8.99 -6.71
N SER A 10 3.42 10.07 -6.39
CA SER A 10 2.93 11.15 -5.52
C SER A 10 3.63 12.46 -5.88
N ASP A 11 2.87 13.54 -6.03
CA ASP A 11 3.43 14.87 -6.30
C ASP A 11 4.23 15.43 -5.11
N THR A 12 4.01 14.88 -3.91
CA THR A 12 4.65 15.34 -2.66
C THR A 12 5.85 14.47 -2.25
N VAL A 13 6.08 13.34 -2.91
CA VAL A 13 7.15 12.39 -2.57
C VAL A 13 8.00 12.14 -3.82
N SER A 14 9.12 12.84 -3.92
CA SER A 14 10.02 12.80 -5.08
C SER A 14 10.88 11.53 -5.16
N ASP A 15 11.19 10.89 -4.03
CA ASP A 15 12.00 9.68 -3.95
C ASP A 15 11.33 8.65 -3.02
N PRO A 16 10.40 7.83 -3.54
CA PRO A 16 9.64 6.89 -2.73
C PRO A 16 10.48 5.67 -2.30
N VAL A 17 10.61 5.45 -0.99
CA VAL A 17 11.34 4.30 -0.43
C VAL A 17 10.44 3.11 -0.06
N ALA A 18 9.15 3.36 0.14
CA ALA A 18 8.17 2.33 0.48
C ALA A 18 6.74 2.78 0.18
N VAL A 19 5.82 1.81 0.07
CA VAL A 19 4.39 2.02 -0.18
C VAL A 19 3.59 1.34 0.92
N ARG A 20 2.54 2.02 1.39
CA ARG A 20 1.49 1.45 2.23
C ARG A 20 0.14 1.68 1.56
N TYR A 21 -0.55 0.60 1.21
CA TYR A 21 -1.85 0.65 0.56
C TYR A 21 -2.97 0.31 1.57
N ALA A 22 -4.06 1.08 1.51
CA ALA A 22 -5.24 0.89 2.36
C ALA A 22 -4.93 0.78 3.87
N TRP A 23 -4.05 1.66 4.39
CA TRP A 23 -3.55 1.62 5.77
C TRP A 23 -4.31 2.51 6.78
N ALA A 24 -5.28 3.30 6.33
CA ALA A 24 -6.09 4.17 7.18
C ALA A 24 -7.38 3.48 7.65
N ASP A 25 -8.10 4.07 8.62
CA ASP A 25 -9.29 3.45 9.26
C ASP A 25 -10.52 3.31 8.33
N ASN A 26 -10.53 3.96 7.18
CA ASN A 26 -11.52 3.76 6.11
C ASN A 26 -10.99 4.38 4.80
N PRO A 27 -10.00 3.75 4.15
CA PRO A 27 -9.34 4.34 3.00
C PRO A 27 -10.18 4.15 1.75
N VAL A 28 -10.08 5.08 0.81
CA VAL A 28 -10.57 4.85 -0.56
C VAL A 28 -9.67 3.81 -1.23
N CYS A 29 -10.22 2.64 -1.53
CA CYS A 29 -9.51 1.57 -2.22
C CYS A 29 -9.62 1.74 -3.73
N ASN A 30 -8.51 2.07 -4.40
CA ASN A 30 -8.46 2.32 -5.84
C ASN A 30 -7.73 1.21 -6.64
N LEU A 31 -7.21 0.18 -5.98
CA LEU A 31 -6.54 -0.95 -6.62
C LEU A 31 -7.42 -2.20 -6.58
N TYR A 32 -7.72 -2.75 -7.76
CA TYR A 32 -8.61 -3.89 -7.95
C TYR A 32 -7.95 -5.02 -8.74
N SER A 33 -8.28 -6.25 -8.38
CA SER A 33 -7.87 -7.45 -9.11
C SER A 33 -8.63 -7.58 -10.44
N ARG A 34 -8.26 -8.57 -11.25
CA ARG A 34 -8.94 -8.87 -12.53
C ARG A 34 -10.39 -9.31 -12.31
N GLU A 35 -10.69 -9.84 -11.14
CA GLU A 35 -12.02 -10.27 -10.68
C GLU A 35 -12.85 -9.10 -10.13
N ARG A 36 -12.33 -7.86 -10.21
CA ARG A 36 -12.94 -6.62 -9.69
C ARG A 36 -13.15 -6.60 -8.17
N LEU A 37 -12.34 -7.38 -7.45
CA LEU A 37 -12.29 -7.32 -6.00
C LEU A 37 -11.20 -6.33 -5.56
N PRO A 38 -11.41 -5.58 -4.47
CA PRO A 38 -10.36 -4.73 -3.92
C PRO A 38 -9.18 -5.60 -3.48
N VAL A 39 -7.96 -5.14 -3.76
CA VAL A 39 -6.76 -5.81 -3.27
C VAL A 39 -6.67 -5.65 -1.75
N THR A 40 -6.21 -6.68 -1.05
CA THR A 40 -5.99 -6.63 0.40
C THR A 40 -4.97 -5.55 0.76
N PRO A 41 -5.11 -4.84 1.90
CA PRO A 41 -4.09 -3.92 2.38
C PRO A 41 -2.71 -4.56 2.43
N PHE A 42 -1.67 -3.81 2.08
CA PHE A 42 -0.29 -4.27 2.10
C PHE A 42 0.68 -3.12 2.36
N ARG A 43 1.90 -3.47 2.74
CA ARG A 43 3.04 -2.56 2.87
C ARG A 43 4.31 -3.19 2.33
N THR A 44 5.26 -2.37 1.89
CA THR A 44 6.55 -2.84 1.35
C THR A 44 7.73 -2.53 2.28
N ASP A 45 7.49 -1.93 3.43
CA ASP A 45 8.52 -1.61 4.42
C ASP A 45 8.51 -2.57 5.62
N ASP A 46 9.67 -2.74 6.24
CA ASP A 46 9.88 -3.59 7.42
C ASP A 46 9.86 -2.84 8.76
N TRP A 47 9.39 -1.58 8.80
CA TRP A 47 9.41 -0.78 10.04
C TRP A 47 8.50 -1.39 11.14
N PRO A 48 8.84 -1.25 12.43
CA PRO A 48 7.95 -1.69 13.50
C PRO A 48 6.57 -1.04 13.42
N GLY A 49 5.51 -1.82 13.66
CA GLY A 49 4.16 -1.29 13.82
C GLY A 49 4.02 -0.54 15.14
N ILE A 50 3.06 0.39 15.22
CA ILE A 50 2.83 1.19 16.44
C ILE A 50 2.48 0.35 17.68
N THR A 51 1.98 -0.87 17.49
CA THR A 51 1.65 -1.83 18.55
C THR A 51 2.72 -2.90 18.75
N ALA A 52 3.83 -2.88 18.00
CA ALA A 52 4.83 -3.95 18.04
C ALA A 52 5.50 -4.11 19.42
N GLU A 53 5.57 -3.04 20.19
CA GLU A 53 6.20 -3.01 21.51
C GLU A 53 5.19 -2.99 22.68
N ASN A 54 3.89 -2.93 22.38
CA ASN A 54 2.83 -2.97 23.38
C ASN A 54 2.44 -4.44 23.63
N LYS A 55 3.12 -5.07 24.59
CA LYS A 55 2.77 -6.40 25.11
C LYS A 55 1.68 -6.33 26.17
#